data_AF-A0A0G1R8L3-F1
#
_entry.id   AF-A0A0G1R8L3-F1
#
_cell.length_a   1.000
_cell.length_b   1.000
_cell.length_c   1.000
_cell.angle_alpha   90.00
_cell.angle_beta   90.00
_cell.angle_gamma   90.00
#
_symmetry.space_group_name_H-M   'P 1'
#
loop_
_entity.id
_entity.type
_entity.pdbx_description
1 polymer ?
#
loop_
_entity_poly.entity_id
_entity_poly.type
_entity_poly.pdbx_seq_one_letter_code
_entity_poly.pdbx_strand_id
1 'polypeptide(L)'
;MSNAETFSTNLHTVKQFVETGWPVAPRSRLVQEIISVFNESHRFTDSYTFFYDGGGFYMLAEDKETSETKKIYVREIIERTSPVGKLEGKILDNLEGWYAQKDEGTALWISPPYPGKYPGWKVIFHQIAYTLDGAKVLLNGADLFKGPQETVLSLIHQFFPETRNIHSIEAVRSLLIKPDDNFEPSKLLERIKEIDPDALAVNQKLDEVQLVERATYISELIYSRADSGFVAYEMERLGLVGEHAISCAGGGKTLSELIVDGLGMEDQYGSLEFACPKCGGTNSRPFGQLMSNCQHCGANVRC
;
A
#
# COMPACT_ATOMS: atom_id res chain seq x y z
N MET A 1 20.92 -11.60 8.38
CA MET A 1 21.46 -10.31 7.92
C MET A 1 21.47 -9.37 9.10
N SER A 2 22.52 -8.59 9.27
CA SER A 2 22.56 -7.50 10.26
C SER A 2 21.71 -6.30 9.79
N ASN A 3 21.28 -5.42 10.70
CA ASN A 3 20.53 -4.21 10.33
C ASN A 3 21.31 -3.33 9.34
N ALA A 4 22.65 -3.28 9.44
CA ALA A 4 23.52 -2.56 8.51
C ALA A 4 23.52 -3.18 7.10
N GLU A 5 23.51 -4.51 6.99
CA GLU A 5 23.40 -5.20 5.70
C GLU A 5 22.03 -4.97 5.05
N THR A 6 20.95 -5.03 5.82
CA THR A 6 19.60 -4.78 5.30
C THR A 6 19.43 -3.34 4.84
N PHE A 7 19.96 -2.38 5.60
CA PHE A 7 19.92 -0.97 5.25
C PHE A 7 20.70 -0.69 3.95
N SER A 8 21.90 -1.25 3.80
CA SER A 8 22.66 -1.14 2.54
C SER A 8 21.92 -1.75 1.36
N THR A 9 21.21 -2.87 1.56
CA THR A 9 20.35 -3.46 0.53
C THR A 9 19.19 -2.54 0.16
N ASN A 10 18.55 -1.90 1.13
CA ASN A 10 17.46 -0.96 0.88
C ASN A 10 17.89 0.23 0.02
N LEU A 11 19.06 0.80 0.30
CA LEU A 11 19.61 1.88 -0.54
C LEU A 11 19.87 1.40 -1.98
N HIS A 12 20.32 0.16 -2.15
CA HIS A 12 20.47 -0.42 -3.48
C HIS A 12 19.13 -0.60 -4.19
N THR A 13 18.11 -1.10 -3.49
CA THR A 13 16.74 -1.23 -4.02
C THR A 13 16.18 0.12 -4.47
N VAL A 14 16.33 1.16 -3.65
CA VAL A 14 15.91 2.53 -4.02
C VAL A 14 16.60 3.02 -5.28
N LYS A 15 17.92 2.80 -5.41
CA LYS A 15 18.66 3.17 -6.64
C LYS A 15 18.07 2.48 -7.87
N GLN A 16 17.76 1.19 -7.78
CA GLN A 16 17.13 0.45 -8.88
C GLN A 16 15.76 1.01 -9.24
N PHE A 17 14.95 1.41 -8.26
CA PHE A 17 13.64 2.03 -8.50
C PHE A 17 13.80 3.35 -9.25
N VAL A 18 14.72 4.22 -8.81
CA VAL A 18 15.02 5.49 -9.48
C VAL A 18 15.52 5.29 -10.91
N GLU A 19 16.28 4.22 -11.17
CA GLU A 19 16.85 3.96 -12.50
C GLU A 19 15.83 3.37 -13.50
N THR A 20 14.92 2.52 -13.03
CA THR A 20 14.15 1.64 -13.94
C THR A 20 12.64 1.69 -13.75
N GLY A 21 12.13 2.06 -12.58
CA GLY A 21 10.69 2.01 -12.27
C GLY A 21 10.04 3.39 -12.13
N TRP A 22 10.58 4.24 -11.26
CA TRP A 22 9.99 5.51 -10.88
C TRP A 22 9.93 6.60 -11.96
N PRO A 23 10.91 6.73 -12.86
CA PRO A 23 10.83 7.74 -13.92
C PRO A 23 9.60 7.58 -14.84
N VAL A 24 9.05 6.36 -14.94
CA VAL A 24 7.89 6.07 -15.79
C VAL A 24 6.53 6.15 -15.06
N ALA A 25 6.51 6.25 -13.73
CA ALA A 25 5.27 6.42 -12.93
C ALA A 25 4.79 7.89 -12.87
N PRO A 26 3.47 8.20 -12.92
CA PRO A 26 2.91 9.55 -12.69
C PRO A 26 3.42 10.23 -11.42
N ARG A 27 3.51 11.57 -11.37
CA ARG A 27 4.05 12.32 -10.22
C ARG A 27 3.31 11.99 -8.92
N SER A 28 1.98 12.06 -8.98
CA SER A 28 1.09 11.73 -7.87
C SER A 28 1.29 10.28 -7.42
N ARG A 29 1.45 9.34 -8.36
CA ARG A 29 1.78 7.95 -8.05
C ARG A 29 3.16 7.78 -7.43
N LEU A 30 4.16 8.51 -7.90
CA LEU A 30 5.54 8.40 -7.42
C LEU A 30 5.67 8.84 -5.96
N VAL A 31 4.99 9.93 -5.57
CA VAL A 31 4.93 10.35 -4.15
C VAL A 31 4.41 9.22 -3.27
N GLN A 32 3.36 8.52 -3.70
CA GLN A 32 2.80 7.39 -2.95
C GLN A 32 3.73 6.17 -2.94
N GLU A 33 4.39 5.86 -4.06
CA GLU A 33 5.39 4.78 -4.09
C GLU A 33 6.57 5.07 -3.14
N ILE A 34 6.97 6.35 -2.98
CA ILE A 34 8.00 6.75 -2.00
C ILE A 34 7.48 6.59 -0.56
N ILE A 35 6.23 6.96 -0.28
CA ILE A 35 5.58 6.79 1.02
C ILE A 35 5.45 5.29 1.36
N SER A 36 5.10 4.46 0.40
CA SER A 36 5.07 3.00 0.53
C SER A 36 6.44 2.45 0.92
N VAL A 37 7.52 2.87 0.24
CA VAL A 37 8.89 2.48 0.61
C VAL A 37 9.23 2.88 2.05
N PHE A 38 8.81 4.07 2.47
CA PHE A 38 8.97 4.51 3.86
C PHE A 38 8.22 3.60 4.83
N ASN A 39 6.92 3.34 4.59
CA ASN A 39 6.09 2.49 5.45
C ASN A 39 6.67 1.08 5.55
N GLU A 40 7.02 0.47 4.42
CA GLU A 40 7.54 -0.89 4.38
C GLU A 40 8.88 -1.02 5.13
N SER A 41 9.81 -0.11 4.87
CA SER A 41 11.14 -0.13 5.46
C SER A 41 11.16 0.22 6.96
N HIS A 42 10.06 0.77 7.48
CA HIS A 42 9.84 1.07 8.89
C HIS A 42 8.81 0.17 9.58
N ARG A 43 8.22 -0.81 8.86
CA ARG A 43 7.15 -1.71 9.37
C ARG A 43 5.91 -0.97 9.86
N PHE A 44 5.59 0.13 9.20
CA PHE A 44 4.33 0.84 9.38
C PHE A 44 3.24 0.21 8.52
N THR A 45 2.01 0.24 9.03
CA THR A 45 0.82 -0.22 8.31
C THR A 45 0.61 0.61 7.06
N ASP A 46 0.45 -0.05 5.91
CA ASP A 46 0.02 0.61 4.69
C ASP A 46 -1.51 0.53 4.57
N SER A 47 -2.16 1.62 4.13
CA SER A 47 -3.62 1.70 3.99
C SER A 47 -3.98 2.27 2.63
N TYR A 48 -4.91 1.61 1.93
CA TYR A 48 -5.32 2.02 0.58
C TYR A 48 -6.75 1.58 0.27
N THR A 49 -7.38 2.24 -0.70
CA THR A 49 -8.78 2.00 -1.07
C THR A 49 -8.87 1.44 -2.49
N PHE A 50 -9.63 0.37 -2.66
CA PHE A 50 -10.08 -0.06 -3.98
C PHE A 50 -11.50 0.40 -4.22
N PHE A 51 -11.71 1.08 -5.34
CA PHE A 51 -13.03 1.32 -5.88
C PHE A 51 -13.52 0.09 -6.63
N TYR A 52 -14.82 -0.02 -6.83
CA TYR A 52 -15.41 -1.15 -7.53
C TYR A 52 -16.50 -0.69 -8.49
N ASP A 53 -16.53 -1.29 -9.67
CA ASP A 53 -17.67 -1.21 -10.59
C ASP A 53 -17.89 -2.57 -11.27
N GLY A 54 -18.80 -2.64 -12.25
CA GLY A 54 -19.10 -3.87 -12.98
C GLY A 54 -17.89 -4.51 -13.70
N GLY A 55 -16.77 -3.80 -13.83
CA GLY A 55 -15.51 -4.31 -14.38
C GLY A 55 -14.58 -4.95 -13.34
N GLY A 56 -14.78 -4.71 -12.04
CA GLY A 56 -13.96 -5.24 -10.94
C GLY A 56 -13.37 -4.14 -10.06
N PHE A 57 -12.38 -4.50 -9.25
CA PHE A 57 -11.65 -3.51 -8.46
C PHE A 57 -10.77 -2.63 -9.34
N TYR A 58 -10.79 -1.33 -9.09
CA TYR A 58 -9.94 -0.35 -9.74
C TYR A 58 -9.40 0.68 -8.75
N MET A 59 -8.36 1.35 -9.20
CA MET A 59 -7.75 2.50 -8.54
C MET A 59 -7.83 3.69 -9.50
N LEU A 60 -7.79 4.90 -8.95
CA LEU A 60 -7.75 6.13 -9.72
C LEU A 60 -6.31 6.63 -9.79
N ALA A 61 -5.87 7.00 -10.99
CA ALA A 61 -4.54 7.54 -11.23
C ALA A 61 -4.60 8.67 -12.26
N GLU A 62 -3.86 9.74 -12.02
CA GLU A 62 -3.77 10.86 -12.96
C GLU A 62 -2.84 10.52 -14.13
N ASP A 63 -3.30 10.80 -15.34
CA ASP A 63 -2.52 10.66 -16.56
C ASP A 63 -1.45 11.76 -16.67
N LYS A 64 -0.23 11.37 -17.03
CA LYS A 64 0.93 12.27 -17.12
C LYS A 64 0.81 13.35 -18.19
N GLU A 65 0.13 13.06 -19.29
CA GLU A 65 0.10 13.94 -20.46
C GLU A 65 -1.16 14.80 -20.46
N THR A 66 -2.27 14.26 -19.96
CA THR A 66 -3.57 14.95 -20.02
C THR A 66 -4.05 15.52 -18.70
N SER A 67 -3.41 15.17 -17.56
CA SER A 67 -3.92 15.46 -16.21
C SER A 67 -5.35 14.93 -15.96
N GLU A 68 -5.78 13.95 -16.75
CA GLU A 68 -7.08 13.30 -16.56
C GLU A 68 -6.96 12.15 -15.57
N THR A 69 -7.90 12.04 -14.64
CA THR A 69 -8.03 10.85 -13.79
C THR A 69 -8.49 9.66 -14.62
N LYS A 70 -7.71 8.58 -14.61
CA LYS A 70 -8.01 7.30 -15.26
C LYS A 70 -8.25 6.20 -14.24
N LYS A 71 -9.16 5.29 -14.58
CA LYS A 71 -9.36 4.03 -13.87
C LYS A 71 -8.29 3.03 -14.30
N ILE A 72 -7.60 2.44 -13.34
CA ILE A 72 -6.69 1.33 -13.55
C ILE A 72 -7.28 0.12 -12.84
N TYR A 73 -7.73 -0.88 -13.60
CA TYR A 73 -8.27 -2.10 -13.01
C TYR A 73 -7.14 -2.94 -12.43
N VAL A 74 -7.31 -3.36 -11.17
CA VAL A 74 -6.31 -4.14 -10.42
C VAL A 74 -5.95 -5.42 -11.18
N ARG A 75 -6.94 -6.09 -11.75
CA ARG A 75 -6.77 -7.32 -12.54
C ARG A 75 -5.88 -7.17 -13.78
N GLU A 76 -5.75 -5.97 -14.34
CA GLU A 76 -4.97 -5.70 -15.56
C GLU A 76 -3.49 -5.48 -15.26
N ILE A 77 -3.17 -5.06 -14.03
CA ILE A 77 -1.81 -4.71 -13.63
C ILE A 77 -1.15 -5.79 -12.78
N ILE A 78 -1.92 -6.68 -12.15
CA ILE A 78 -1.33 -7.81 -11.43
C ILE A 78 -0.86 -8.90 -12.39
N GLU A 79 0.32 -9.44 -12.12
CA GLU A 79 0.86 -10.56 -12.88
C GLU A 79 0.12 -11.85 -12.50
N ARG A 80 -0.28 -12.62 -13.52
CA ARG A 80 -1.04 -13.87 -13.36
C ARG A 80 -0.38 -15.05 -14.09
N THR A 81 0.90 -14.91 -14.40
CA THR A 81 1.66 -15.85 -15.23
C THR A 81 2.51 -16.79 -14.39
N SER A 82 3.19 -16.29 -13.37
CA SER A 82 4.00 -17.11 -12.48
C SER A 82 3.12 -17.98 -11.56
N PRO A 83 3.67 -19.05 -10.96
CA PRO A 83 2.94 -19.83 -9.96
C PRO A 83 2.35 -18.98 -8.84
N VAL A 84 3.11 -17.99 -8.34
CA VAL A 84 2.66 -17.08 -7.27
C VAL A 84 1.55 -16.16 -7.78
N GLY A 85 1.74 -15.48 -8.91
CA GLY A 85 0.73 -14.58 -9.46
C GLY A 85 -0.57 -15.27 -9.83
N LYS A 86 -0.53 -16.55 -10.22
CA LYS A 86 -1.76 -17.36 -10.41
C LYS A 86 -2.52 -17.59 -9.11
N LEU A 87 -1.82 -17.87 -8.01
CA LEU A 87 -2.44 -18.08 -6.70
C LEU A 87 -3.00 -16.77 -6.14
N GLU A 88 -2.23 -15.69 -6.25
CA GLU A 88 -2.66 -14.36 -5.78
C GLU A 88 -3.75 -13.74 -6.68
N GLY A 89 -3.73 -14.02 -7.99
CA GLY A 89 -4.82 -13.66 -8.89
C GLY A 89 -6.15 -14.33 -8.50
N LYS A 90 -6.12 -15.57 -8.01
CA LYS A 90 -7.32 -16.23 -7.47
C LYS A 90 -7.81 -15.58 -6.17
N ILE A 91 -6.92 -15.03 -5.35
CA ILE A 91 -7.32 -14.24 -4.18
C ILE A 91 -8.12 -13.02 -4.64
N LEU A 92 -7.63 -12.28 -5.65
CA LEU A 92 -8.35 -11.15 -6.21
C LEU A 92 -9.73 -11.56 -6.72
N ASP A 93 -9.81 -12.64 -7.50
CA ASP A 93 -11.08 -13.12 -8.05
C ASP A 93 -12.08 -13.52 -6.95
N ASN A 94 -11.59 -14.19 -5.88
CA ASN A 94 -12.40 -14.56 -4.72
C ASN A 94 -12.86 -13.35 -3.91
N LEU A 95 -12.01 -12.33 -3.80
CA LEU A 95 -12.29 -11.09 -3.08
C LEU A 95 -13.33 -10.26 -3.84
N GLU A 96 -13.20 -10.12 -5.16
CA GLU A 96 -14.18 -9.45 -6.02
C GLU A 96 -15.54 -10.17 -5.97
N GLY A 97 -15.54 -11.51 -6.03
CA GLY A 97 -16.76 -12.31 -5.93
C GLY A 97 -17.45 -12.16 -4.57
N TRP A 98 -16.68 -12.13 -3.47
CA TRP A 98 -17.22 -11.87 -2.14
C TRP A 98 -17.77 -10.46 -2.01
N TYR A 99 -17.01 -9.46 -2.44
CA TYR A 99 -17.38 -8.05 -2.37
C TYR A 99 -18.66 -7.74 -3.16
N ALA A 100 -18.83 -8.33 -4.34
CA ALA A 100 -20.03 -8.15 -5.16
C ALA A 100 -21.31 -8.66 -4.48
N GLN A 101 -21.21 -9.61 -3.54
CA GLN A 101 -22.35 -10.29 -2.92
C GLN A 101 -22.69 -9.79 -1.50
N LYS A 102 -21.86 -8.92 -0.92
CA LYS A 102 -21.96 -8.52 0.49
C LYS A 102 -22.04 -7.03 0.62
N ASP A 103 -23.01 -6.49 1.34
CA ASP A 103 -23.09 -5.05 1.58
C ASP A 103 -22.06 -4.58 2.62
N GLU A 104 -21.76 -5.43 3.60
CA GLU A 104 -20.80 -5.15 4.67
C GLU A 104 -19.97 -6.41 4.97
N GLY A 105 -18.84 -6.21 5.64
CA GLY A 105 -18.03 -7.29 6.21
C GLY A 105 -16.53 -7.11 6.02
N THR A 106 -15.79 -8.01 6.66
CA THR A 106 -14.32 -8.08 6.62
C THR A 106 -13.88 -9.34 5.90
N ALA A 107 -12.78 -9.25 5.14
CA ALA A 107 -12.01 -10.39 4.68
C ALA A 107 -10.55 -10.22 5.08
N LEU A 108 -9.84 -11.35 5.24
CA LEU A 108 -8.45 -11.40 5.66
C LEU A 108 -7.68 -12.30 4.69
N TRP A 109 -6.49 -11.86 4.33
CA TRP A 109 -5.55 -12.68 3.60
C TRP A 109 -4.17 -12.61 4.24
N ILE A 110 -3.50 -13.75 4.38
CA ILE A 110 -2.12 -13.80 4.87
C ILE A 110 -1.25 -14.30 3.71
N SER A 111 -0.42 -13.42 3.15
CA SER A 111 0.53 -13.78 2.09
C SER A 111 1.85 -14.27 2.73
N PRO A 112 2.26 -15.53 2.50
CA PRO A 112 3.54 -16.04 2.98
C PRO A 112 4.73 -15.40 2.26
N PRO A 113 5.92 -15.33 2.90
CA PRO A 113 7.14 -14.85 2.28
C PRO A 113 7.40 -15.51 0.92
N TYR A 114 7.98 -14.75 -0.01
CA TYR A 114 8.46 -15.27 -1.29
C TYR A 114 9.90 -14.77 -1.54
N PRO A 115 10.91 -15.61 -1.23
CA PRO A 115 12.31 -15.22 -1.33
C PRO A 115 12.66 -14.62 -2.70
N GLY A 116 13.32 -13.46 -2.70
CA GLY A 116 13.68 -12.72 -3.91
C GLY A 116 12.63 -11.73 -4.40
N LYS A 117 11.42 -11.73 -3.83
CA LYS A 117 10.39 -10.70 -4.08
C LYS A 117 10.00 -9.93 -2.82
N TYR A 118 9.53 -10.64 -1.80
CA TYR A 118 9.17 -10.05 -0.50
C TYR A 118 9.54 -11.00 0.65
N PRO A 119 10.35 -10.54 1.63
CA PRO A 119 11.04 -11.42 2.57
C PRO A 119 10.23 -11.77 3.85
N GLY A 120 9.06 -11.16 4.04
CA GLY A 120 8.26 -11.27 5.26
C GLY A 120 6.85 -11.82 4.99
N TRP A 121 6.18 -12.18 6.09
CA TRP A 121 4.74 -12.43 6.06
C TRP A 121 4.01 -11.10 5.89
N LYS A 122 2.86 -11.16 5.23
CA LYS A 122 1.96 -10.02 5.11
C LYS A 122 0.58 -10.44 5.56
N VAL A 123 0.02 -9.73 6.53
CA VAL A 123 -1.40 -9.84 6.87
C VAL A 123 -2.11 -8.67 6.21
N ILE A 124 -3.20 -8.96 5.52
CA ILE A 124 -3.95 -7.99 4.73
C ILE A 124 -5.40 -8.07 5.15
N PHE A 125 -5.90 -6.97 5.68
CA PHE A 125 -7.30 -6.80 6.05
C PHE A 125 -8.03 -6.07 4.93
N HIS A 126 -9.22 -6.54 4.61
CA HIS A 126 -10.12 -5.98 3.63
C HIS A 126 -11.43 -5.67 4.34
N GLN A 127 -11.91 -4.43 4.26
CA GLN A 127 -13.15 -4.00 4.90
C GLN A 127 -14.03 -3.32 3.86
N ILE A 128 -15.27 -3.79 3.73
CA ILE A 128 -16.27 -3.06 2.94
C ILE A 128 -16.65 -1.79 3.70
N ALA A 129 -16.59 -0.67 3.01
CA ALA A 129 -16.96 0.65 3.52
C ALA A 129 -17.69 1.45 2.44
N TYR A 130 -18.06 2.68 2.81
CA TYR A 130 -18.75 3.61 1.93
C TYR A 130 -18.08 4.97 2.00
N THR A 131 -17.91 5.60 0.84
CA THR A 131 -17.50 7.00 0.73
C THR A 131 -18.63 7.92 1.21
N LEU A 132 -18.33 9.22 1.38
CA LEU A 132 -19.32 10.21 1.83
C LEU A 132 -20.52 10.37 0.89
N ASP A 133 -20.32 10.14 -0.40
CA ASP A 133 -21.38 10.12 -1.43
C ASP A 133 -22.12 8.77 -1.52
N GLY A 134 -21.78 7.81 -0.65
CA GLY A 134 -22.44 6.51 -0.55
C GLY A 134 -21.94 5.48 -1.55
N ALA A 135 -20.84 5.73 -2.26
CA ALA A 135 -20.22 4.74 -3.13
C ALA A 135 -19.55 3.66 -2.28
N LYS A 136 -19.85 2.41 -2.58
CA LYS A 136 -19.26 1.26 -1.89
C LYS A 136 -17.81 1.10 -2.33
N VAL A 137 -16.90 1.01 -1.37
CA VAL A 137 -15.46 0.82 -1.58
C VAL A 137 -14.92 -0.30 -0.70
N LEU A 138 -13.73 -0.81 -1.06
CA LEU A 138 -12.99 -1.74 -0.22
C LEU A 138 -11.78 -1.01 0.38
N LEU A 139 -11.81 -0.78 1.69
CA LEU A 139 -10.65 -0.36 2.45
C LEU A 139 -9.73 -1.54 2.66
N ASN A 140 -8.44 -1.30 2.55
CA ASN A 140 -7.44 -2.32 2.76
C ASN A 140 -6.37 -1.80 3.70
N GLY A 141 -5.86 -2.69 4.55
CA GLY A 141 -4.71 -2.43 5.41
C GLY A 141 -3.75 -3.61 5.33
N ALA A 142 -2.46 -3.34 5.20
CA ALA A 142 -1.44 -4.37 5.13
C ALA A 142 -0.34 -4.14 6.17
N ASP A 143 -0.02 -5.21 6.91
CA ASP A 143 1.06 -5.22 7.88
C ASP A 143 2.08 -6.30 7.53
N LEU A 144 3.36 -5.91 7.56
CA LEU A 144 4.47 -6.84 7.40
C LEU A 144 4.99 -7.29 8.76
N PHE A 145 5.28 -8.59 8.87
CA PHE A 145 5.88 -9.16 10.07
C PHE A 145 6.79 -10.35 9.73
N LYS A 146 7.68 -10.69 10.65
CA LYS A 146 8.57 -11.84 10.58
C LYS A 146 8.04 -12.95 11.49
N GLY A 147 8.26 -14.20 11.10
CA GLY A 147 7.85 -15.32 11.94
C GLY A 147 8.20 -16.68 11.33
N PRO A 148 8.53 -17.69 12.14
CA PRO A 148 8.68 -19.06 11.66
C PRO A 148 7.35 -19.56 11.07
N GLN A 149 7.42 -20.30 9.95
CA GLN A 149 6.25 -20.82 9.26
C GLN A 149 5.29 -21.61 10.17
N GLU A 150 5.84 -22.52 10.98
CA GLU A 150 5.07 -23.33 11.95
C GLU A 150 4.28 -22.45 12.92
N THR A 151 4.91 -21.36 13.41
CA THR A 151 4.30 -20.41 14.35
C THR A 151 3.15 -19.65 13.70
N VAL A 152 3.33 -19.17 12.47
CA VAL A 152 2.29 -18.43 11.75
C VAL A 152 1.13 -19.34 11.34
N LEU A 153 1.39 -20.58 10.90
CA LEU A 153 0.33 -21.55 10.62
C LEU A 153 -0.47 -21.89 11.88
N SER A 154 0.21 -22.08 13.02
CA SER A 154 -0.45 -22.31 14.31
C SER A 154 -1.34 -21.12 14.71
N LEU A 155 -0.85 -19.89 14.51
CA LEU A 155 -1.63 -18.67 14.71
C LEU A 155 -2.90 -18.65 13.84
N ILE A 156 -2.76 -18.96 12.54
CA ILE A 156 -3.91 -19.02 11.62
C ILE A 156 -4.94 -20.04 12.13
N HIS A 157 -4.51 -21.25 12.51
CA HIS A 157 -5.41 -22.30 13.02
C HIS A 157 -6.08 -21.93 14.35
N GLN A 158 -5.44 -21.09 15.16
CA GLN A 158 -5.98 -20.61 16.43
C GLN A 158 -7.15 -19.65 16.21
N PHE A 159 -7.01 -18.71 15.27
CA PHE A 159 -8.06 -17.73 14.96
C PHE A 159 -9.12 -18.25 14.00
N PHE A 160 -8.74 -19.20 13.13
CA PHE A 160 -9.58 -19.73 12.06
C PHE A 160 -9.58 -21.27 12.10
N PRO A 161 -10.30 -21.90 13.04
CA PRO A 161 -10.24 -23.35 13.25
C PRO A 161 -10.60 -24.20 12.02
N GLU A 162 -11.37 -23.65 11.08
CA GLU A 162 -11.71 -24.28 9.80
C GLU A 162 -10.51 -24.52 8.90
N THR A 163 -9.39 -23.84 9.15
CA THR A 163 -8.16 -23.94 8.36
C THR A 163 -7.21 -25.04 8.83
N ARG A 164 -7.55 -25.80 9.88
CA ARG A 164 -6.67 -26.82 10.50
C ARG A 164 -6.15 -27.92 9.58
N ASN A 165 -6.80 -28.13 8.42
CA ASN A 165 -6.37 -29.07 7.39
C ASN A 165 -5.29 -28.50 6.45
N ILE A 166 -4.92 -27.23 6.62
CA ILE A 166 -3.89 -26.56 5.84
C ILE A 166 -2.54 -26.78 6.52
N HIS A 167 -1.65 -27.47 5.82
CA HIS A 167 -0.33 -27.82 6.36
C HIS A 167 0.84 -27.22 5.55
N SER A 168 0.54 -26.47 4.48
CA SER A 168 1.55 -25.84 3.65
C SER A 168 1.28 -24.35 3.49
N ILE A 169 2.35 -23.56 3.43
CA ILE A 169 2.26 -22.11 3.22
C ILE A 169 1.65 -21.76 1.87
N GLU A 170 1.89 -22.56 0.85
CA GLU A 170 1.33 -22.29 -0.48
C GLU A 170 -0.19 -22.48 -0.52
N ALA A 171 -0.74 -23.35 0.33
CA ALA A 171 -2.20 -23.42 0.49
C ALA A 171 -2.76 -22.16 1.17
N VAL A 172 -2.04 -21.60 2.17
CA VAL A 172 -2.38 -20.31 2.78
C VAL A 172 -2.36 -19.17 1.77
N ARG A 173 -1.40 -19.16 0.83
CA ARG A 173 -1.29 -18.11 -0.20
C ARG A 173 -2.56 -17.94 -1.03
N SER A 174 -3.32 -19.01 -1.24
CA SER A 174 -4.59 -19.02 -1.98
C SER A 174 -5.85 -18.97 -1.10
N LEU A 175 -5.69 -18.76 0.21
CA LEU A 175 -6.78 -18.73 1.17
C LEU A 175 -7.23 -17.29 1.46
N LEU A 176 -8.44 -16.94 1.04
CA LEU A 176 -9.14 -15.75 1.52
C LEU A 176 -10.04 -16.14 2.70
N ILE A 177 -9.70 -15.66 3.88
CA ILE A 177 -10.43 -15.91 5.12
C ILE A 177 -11.55 -14.87 5.23
N LYS A 178 -12.75 -15.31 5.58
CA LYS A 178 -13.92 -14.45 5.76
C LYS A 178 -14.38 -14.62 7.21
N PRO A 179 -13.78 -13.86 8.14
CA PRO A 179 -14.11 -13.99 9.55
C PRO A 179 -15.60 -13.79 9.82
N ASP A 180 -16.07 -14.32 10.94
CA ASP A 180 -17.40 -13.99 11.46
C ASP A 180 -17.46 -12.54 11.97
N ASP A 181 -18.68 -12.05 12.20
CA ASP A 181 -18.93 -10.67 12.64
C ASP A 181 -18.34 -10.34 14.03
N ASN A 182 -17.91 -11.35 14.80
CA ASN A 182 -17.30 -11.18 16.13
C ASN A 182 -15.76 -11.21 16.10
N PHE A 183 -15.15 -11.35 14.93
CA PHE A 183 -13.71 -11.30 14.79
C PHE A 183 -13.19 -9.90 15.11
N GLU A 184 -12.22 -9.84 16.02
CA GLU A 184 -11.55 -8.60 16.40
C GLU A 184 -10.13 -8.59 15.78
N PRO A 185 -9.89 -7.80 14.72
CA PRO A 185 -8.56 -7.69 14.09
C PRO A 185 -7.46 -7.36 15.09
N SER A 186 -7.76 -6.53 16.10
CA SER A 186 -6.83 -6.15 17.17
C SER A 186 -6.21 -7.34 17.89
N LYS A 187 -6.99 -8.40 18.17
CA LYS A 187 -6.47 -9.60 18.85
C LYS A 187 -5.47 -10.36 17.97
N LEU A 188 -5.72 -10.44 16.66
CA LEU A 188 -4.77 -11.06 15.72
C LEU A 188 -3.48 -10.23 15.66
N LEU A 189 -3.61 -8.92 15.56
CA LEU A 189 -2.50 -7.97 15.53
C LEU A 189 -1.64 -8.03 16.81
N GLU A 190 -2.26 -8.12 17.99
CA GLU A 190 -1.55 -8.33 19.27
C GLU A 190 -0.70 -9.59 19.24
N ARG A 191 -1.26 -10.71 18.75
CA ARG A 191 -0.53 -11.98 18.62
C ARG A 191 0.58 -11.91 17.58
N ILE A 192 0.41 -11.16 16.51
CA ILE A 192 1.48 -10.89 15.53
C ILE A 192 2.62 -10.12 16.20
N LYS A 193 2.31 -9.12 17.04
CA LYS A 193 3.32 -8.34 17.77
C LYS A 193 4.09 -9.17 18.81
N GLU A 194 3.48 -10.22 19.35
CA GLU A 194 4.21 -11.18 20.18
C GLU A 194 5.22 -12.02 19.37
N ILE A 195 4.94 -12.30 18.10
CA ILE A 195 5.83 -13.05 17.20
C ILE A 195 6.95 -12.13 16.68
N ASP A 196 6.60 -10.90 16.31
CA ASP A 196 7.50 -9.87 15.82
C ASP A 196 7.25 -8.55 16.57
N PRO A 197 8.00 -8.25 17.64
CA PRO A 197 7.82 -7.03 18.43
C PRO A 197 7.99 -5.73 17.64
N ASP A 198 8.72 -5.78 16.52
CA ASP A 198 8.95 -4.65 15.63
C ASP A 198 7.81 -4.48 14.60
N ALA A 199 6.89 -5.44 14.50
CA ALA A 199 5.71 -5.32 13.65
C ALA A 199 4.72 -4.29 14.23
N LEU A 200 3.92 -3.69 13.34
CA LEU A 200 2.87 -2.73 13.71
C LEU A 200 3.43 -1.51 14.45
N ALA A 201 4.65 -1.10 14.11
CA ALA A 201 5.21 0.11 14.65
C ALA A 201 4.30 1.28 14.24
N VAL A 202 3.87 2.09 15.21
CA VAL A 202 3.09 3.30 14.90
C VAL A 202 4.06 4.33 14.32
N ASN A 203 3.67 4.99 13.24
CA ASN A 203 4.46 6.09 12.68
C ASN A 203 4.57 7.24 13.71
N GLN A 204 5.67 7.24 14.47
CA GLN A 204 5.98 8.27 15.47
C GLN A 204 7.11 9.20 15.02
N LYS A 205 7.73 8.95 13.85
CA LYS A 205 8.93 9.68 13.42
C LYS A 205 8.61 10.88 12.55
N LEU A 206 7.56 10.80 11.72
CA LEU A 206 7.13 11.89 10.83
C LEU A 206 5.62 12.03 10.90
N ASP A 207 5.15 13.27 11.09
CA ASP A 207 3.75 13.56 10.82
C ASP A 207 3.47 13.45 9.31
N GLU A 208 2.19 13.29 8.96
CA GLU A 208 1.75 13.05 7.59
C GLU A 208 2.14 14.18 6.63
N VAL A 209 2.11 15.44 7.10
CA VAL A 209 2.49 16.61 6.30
C VAL A 209 3.97 16.54 5.94
N GLN A 210 4.83 16.29 6.93
CA GLN A 210 6.27 16.15 6.72
C GLN A 210 6.62 14.99 5.79
N LEU A 211 5.91 13.88 5.91
CA LEU A 211 6.11 12.71 5.05
C LEU A 211 5.80 13.04 3.58
N VAL A 212 4.65 13.68 3.33
CA VAL A 212 4.23 14.11 1.98
C VAL A 212 5.17 15.16 1.40
N GLU A 213 5.61 16.13 2.19
CA GLU A 213 6.57 17.16 1.74
C GLU A 213 7.91 16.53 1.31
N ARG A 214 8.44 15.61 2.12
CA ARG A 214 9.70 14.92 1.81
C ARG A 214 9.57 14.01 0.59
N ALA A 215 8.47 13.27 0.49
CA ALA A 215 8.20 12.41 -0.67
C ALA A 215 8.04 13.23 -1.96
N THR A 216 7.35 14.37 -1.90
CA THR A 216 7.23 15.33 -3.02
C THR A 216 8.59 15.85 -3.45
N TYR A 217 9.45 16.25 -2.51
CA TYR A 217 10.81 16.70 -2.82
C TYR A 217 11.63 15.63 -3.55
N ILE A 218 11.61 14.38 -3.08
CA ILE A 218 12.29 13.26 -3.74
C ILE A 218 11.71 12.99 -5.13
N SER A 219 10.39 13.06 -5.28
CA SER A 219 9.72 12.95 -6.58
C SER A 219 10.28 13.99 -7.57
N GLU A 220 10.41 15.26 -7.16
CA GLU A 220 10.99 16.30 -8.01
C GLU A 220 12.45 16.03 -8.37
N LEU A 221 13.27 15.50 -7.45
CA LEU A 221 14.64 15.09 -7.78
C LEU A 221 14.67 14.01 -8.87
N ILE A 222 13.83 12.99 -8.76
CA ILE A 222 13.72 11.91 -9.76
C ILE A 222 13.27 12.49 -11.11
N TYR A 223 12.28 13.38 -11.12
CA TYR A 223 11.80 14.03 -12.35
C TYR A 223 12.83 14.94 -13.00
N SER A 224 13.66 15.60 -12.19
CA SER A 224 14.80 16.38 -12.67
C SER A 224 15.97 15.53 -13.20
N ARG A 225 15.83 14.19 -13.17
CA ARG A 225 16.84 13.21 -13.56
C ARG A 225 18.12 13.33 -12.72
N ALA A 226 17.96 13.60 -11.43
CA ALA A 226 19.06 13.54 -10.49
C ALA A 226 19.68 12.12 -10.48
N ASP A 227 20.96 12.04 -10.12
CA ASP A 227 21.69 10.77 -10.00
C ASP A 227 20.99 9.83 -9.02
N SER A 228 20.85 8.54 -9.38
CA SER A 228 20.16 7.54 -8.55
C SER A 228 20.85 7.35 -7.20
N GLY A 229 22.18 7.43 -7.19
CA GLY A 229 23.00 7.39 -5.99
C GLY A 229 22.70 8.56 -5.05
N PHE A 230 22.61 9.77 -5.61
CA PHE A 230 22.23 10.96 -4.88
C PHE A 230 20.80 10.88 -4.33
N VAL A 231 19.82 10.46 -5.12
CA VAL A 231 18.43 10.32 -4.67
C VAL A 231 18.32 9.33 -3.50
N ALA A 232 18.97 8.16 -3.60
CA ALA A 232 18.94 7.17 -2.53
C ALA A 232 19.58 7.68 -1.23
N TYR A 233 20.72 8.39 -1.34
CA TYR A 233 21.36 9.04 -0.20
C TYR A 233 20.45 10.13 0.42
N GLU A 234 19.77 10.90 -0.41
CA GLU A 234 18.88 11.96 0.05
C GLU A 234 17.62 11.40 0.74
N MET A 235 17.08 10.29 0.24
CA MET A 235 16.00 9.56 0.91
C MET A 235 16.44 9.04 2.29
N GLU A 236 17.66 8.51 2.41
CA GLU A 236 18.25 8.17 3.72
C GLU A 236 18.36 9.39 4.63
N ARG A 237 18.94 10.49 4.14
CA ARG A 237 19.14 11.72 4.91
C ARG A 237 17.81 12.29 5.43
N LEU A 238 16.75 12.14 4.66
CA LEU A 238 15.38 12.53 5.00
C LEU A 238 14.63 11.49 5.84
N GLY A 239 15.26 10.36 6.20
CA GLY A 239 14.65 9.31 7.00
C GLY A 239 13.52 8.56 6.28
N LEU A 240 13.49 8.58 4.95
CA LEU A 240 12.50 7.88 4.12
C LEU A 240 12.86 6.40 3.89
N VAL A 241 14.07 5.99 4.26
CA VAL A 241 14.54 4.60 4.18
C VAL A 241 14.84 4.09 5.58
N GLY A 242 14.15 3.01 5.98
CA GLY A 242 14.33 2.34 7.27
C GLY A 242 15.23 1.11 7.19
N GLU A 243 15.33 0.39 8.31
CA GLU A 243 16.23 -0.75 8.47
C GLU A 243 15.63 -2.11 8.07
N HIS A 244 14.35 -2.14 7.70
CA HIS A 244 13.67 -3.36 7.28
C HIS A 244 13.63 -3.49 5.76
N ALA A 245 13.78 -4.72 5.26
CA ALA A 245 13.87 -4.98 3.83
C ALA A 245 12.62 -4.51 3.07
N ILE A 246 12.86 -3.81 1.95
CA ILE A 246 11.87 -3.34 0.96
C ILE A 246 11.58 -4.48 -0.05
N SER A 247 10.33 -4.61 -0.49
CA SER A 247 9.92 -5.52 -1.56
C SER A 247 10.36 -4.99 -2.93
N CYS A 248 10.90 -5.85 -3.80
CA CYS A 248 11.48 -5.39 -5.08
C CYS A 248 10.41 -5.13 -6.16
N ALA A 249 10.34 -3.91 -6.71
CA ALA A 249 9.43 -3.50 -7.80
C ALA A 249 9.82 -3.97 -9.23
N GLY A 250 10.59 -5.06 -9.37
CA GLY A 250 11.07 -5.55 -10.67
C GLY A 250 10.19 -6.62 -11.30
N GLY A 251 9.45 -6.29 -12.36
CA GLY A 251 8.57 -7.21 -13.10
C GLY A 251 7.08 -6.99 -12.83
N GLY A 252 6.21 -7.79 -13.45
CA GLY A 252 4.77 -7.75 -13.13
C GLY A 252 4.54 -7.98 -11.63
N LYS A 253 3.71 -7.13 -11.00
CA LYS A 253 3.45 -7.16 -9.55
C LYS A 253 2.43 -8.23 -9.23
N THR A 254 2.69 -9.12 -8.28
CA THR A 254 1.64 -9.98 -7.72
C THR A 254 0.69 -9.12 -6.86
N LEU A 255 -0.45 -9.69 -6.41
CA LEU A 255 -1.41 -8.91 -5.62
C LEU A 255 -0.79 -8.43 -4.31
N SER A 256 -0.05 -9.27 -3.62
CA SER A 256 0.62 -8.88 -2.37
C SER A 256 1.66 -7.79 -2.58
N GLU A 257 2.39 -7.80 -3.71
CA GLU A 257 3.32 -6.72 -4.09
C GLU A 257 2.56 -5.41 -4.30
N LEU A 258 1.47 -5.44 -5.07
CA LEU A 258 0.62 -4.28 -5.32
C LEU A 258 0.08 -3.64 -4.03
N ILE A 259 -0.29 -4.48 -3.07
CA ILE A 259 -0.90 -4.11 -1.80
C ILE A 259 0.09 -3.43 -0.83
N VAL A 260 1.40 -3.60 -1.04
CA VAL A 260 2.41 -2.81 -0.30
C VAL A 260 2.84 -1.56 -1.04
N ASP A 261 2.64 -1.52 -2.35
CA ASP A 261 3.04 -0.38 -3.16
C ASP A 261 2.07 0.82 -3.05
N GLY A 262 1.12 0.82 -2.10
CA GLY A 262 0.28 1.95 -1.75
C GLY A 262 -0.21 2.75 -2.97
N LEU A 263 -0.72 2.07 -4.00
CA LEU A 263 -1.02 2.75 -5.25
C LEU A 263 -2.38 3.45 -5.19
N GLY A 264 -2.35 4.75 -4.94
CA GLY A 264 -3.44 5.67 -5.23
C GLY A 264 -4.52 5.71 -4.15
N MET A 265 -4.25 6.43 -3.07
CA MET A 265 -5.34 7.06 -2.33
C MET A 265 -5.76 8.32 -3.09
N GLU A 266 -6.90 8.26 -3.79
CA GLU A 266 -7.70 9.48 -3.85
C GLU A 266 -8.22 9.71 -2.44
N ASP A 267 -7.78 10.82 -1.87
CA ASP A 267 -8.34 11.34 -0.65
C ASP A 267 -9.87 11.44 -0.78
N GLN A 268 -10.60 11.18 0.30
CA GLN A 268 -12.08 11.23 0.33
C GLN A 268 -12.69 12.56 -0.17
N TYR A 269 -11.89 13.61 -0.31
CA TYR A 269 -12.23 14.93 -0.85
C TYR A 269 -11.59 15.22 -2.23
N GLY A 270 -11.18 14.17 -2.98
CA GLY A 270 -10.63 14.27 -4.34
C GLY A 270 -9.13 14.56 -4.39
N SER A 271 -8.65 15.22 -5.46
CA SER A 271 -7.23 15.56 -5.58
C SER A 271 -6.74 16.42 -4.41
N LEU A 272 -5.53 16.12 -3.91
CA LEU A 272 -4.84 16.98 -2.93
C LEU A 272 -4.45 18.32 -3.53
N GLU A 273 -4.31 18.38 -4.86
CA GLU A 273 -4.08 19.61 -5.61
C GLU A 273 -5.31 20.00 -6.42
N PHE A 274 -5.78 21.24 -6.25
CA PHE A 274 -6.94 21.73 -6.98
C PHE A 274 -6.84 23.23 -7.27
N ALA A 275 -7.27 23.63 -8.47
CA ALA A 275 -7.28 25.03 -8.87
C ALA A 275 -8.33 25.81 -8.07
N CYS A 276 -7.96 26.96 -7.50
CA CYS A 276 -8.92 27.86 -6.90
C CYS A 276 -9.90 28.37 -7.96
N PRO A 277 -11.21 28.18 -7.80
CA PRO A 277 -12.18 28.67 -8.79
C PRO A 277 -12.23 30.19 -8.89
N LYS A 278 -11.68 30.93 -7.91
CA LYS A 278 -11.67 32.40 -7.91
C LYS A 278 -10.42 33.02 -8.51
N CYS A 279 -9.24 32.51 -8.16
CA CYS A 279 -7.97 33.10 -8.61
C CYS A 279 -7.18 32.22 -9.59
N GLY A 280 -7.62 30.98 -9.85
CA GLY A 280 -6.91 30.03 -10.69
C GLY A 280 -5.63 29.45 -10.09
N GLY A 281 -5.18 29.94 -8.92
CA GLY A 281 -4.00 29.40 -8.24
C GLY A 281 -4.23 27.98 -7.72
N THR A 282 -3.30 27.08 -7.96
CA THR A 282 -3.33 25.69 -7.48
C THR A 282 -3.13 25.65 -5.97
N ASN A 283 -4.13 25.18 -5.25
CA ASN A 283 -4.01 24.90 -3.82
C ASN A 283 -3.54 23.48 -3.60
N SER A 284 -2.83 23.26 -2.49
CA SER A 284 -2.51 21.93 -1.98
C SER A 284 -3.11 21.77 -0.59
N ARG A 285 -3.92 20.74 -0.37
CA ARG A 285 -4.54 20.42 0.93
C ARG A 285 -3.94 19.15 1.54
N PRO A 286 -3.91 19.04 2.88
CA PRO A 286 -3.50 17.82 3.56
C PRO A 286 -4.49 16.67 3.30
N PHE A 287 -3.97 15.44 3.35
CA PHE A 287 -4.79 14.24 3.26
C PHE A 287 -5.75 14.11 4.46
N GLY A 288 -6.93 13.55 4.24
CA GLY A 288 -8.03 13.44 5.18
C GLY A 288 -8.65 14.77 5.60
N GLN A 289 -8.29 15.91 4.98
CA GLN A 289 -8.72 17.24 5.45
C GLN A 289 -9.24 18.15 4.32
N LEU A 290 -10.33 18.85 4.64
CA LEU A 290 -10.87 19.94 3.82
C LEU A 290 -10.13 21.24 4.12
N MET A 291 -9.73 21.93 3.07
CA MET A 291 -9.18 23.28 3.21
C MET A 291 -10.30 24.32 3.14
N SER A 292 -10.38 25.20 4.14
CA SER A 292 -11.47 26.18 4.21
C SER A 292 -11.22 27.40 3.31
N ASN A 293 -9.97 27.82 3.13
CA ASN A 293 -9.61 29.02 2.38
C ASN A 293 -8.44 28.76 1.42
N CYS A 294 -8.46 29.43 0.27
CA CYS A 294 -7.41 29.36 -0.74
C CYS A 294 -6.11 29.94 -0.19
N GLN A 295 -5.01 29.21 -0.38
CA GLN A 295 -3.66 29.62 0.07
C GLN A 295 -3.16 30.89 -0.64
N HIS A 296 -3.72 31.21 -1.81
CA HIS A 296 -3.26 32.32 -2.65
C HIS A 296 -4.10 33.58 -2.52
N CYS A 297 -5.42 33.44 -2.40
CA CYS A 297 -6.34 34.59 -2.40
C CYS A 297 -7.26 34.68 -1.17
N GLY A 298 -7.17 33.73 -0.23
CA GLY A 298 -8.01 33.70 0.97
C GLY A 298 -9.49 33.44 0.72
N ALA A 299 -9.90 33.21 -0.52
CA ALA A 299 -11.29 32.88 -0.85
C ALA A 299 -11.68 31.54 -0.20
N ASN A 300 -12.93 31.45 0.28
CA ASN A 300 -13.46 30.17 0.74
C ASN A 300 -13.46 29.16 -0.42
N VAL A 301 -12.81 28.02 -0.19
CA VAL A 301 -12.67 26.92 -1.13
C VAL A 301 -12.95 25.59 -0.43
N ARG A 302 -13.97 25.55 0.44
CA ARG A 302 -14.49 24.27 0.96
C ARG A 302 -14.83 23.35 -0.23
N CYS A 303 -13.89 22.49 -0.55
CA CYS A 303 -13.89 21.48 -1.59
C CYS A 303 -13.55 20.18 -0.88
#